data_AF-A0A7W0MDV5-F1
#
_entry.id   AF-A0A7W0MDV5-F1
#
_cell.length_a   1.000
_cell.length_b   1.000
_cell.length_c   1.000
_cell.angle_alpha   90.00
_cell.angle_beta   90.00
_cell.angle_gamma   90.00
#
_symmetry.space_group_name_H-M   'P 1'
#
loop_
_entity.id
_entity.type
_entity.pdbx_description
1 polymer ?
#
loop_
_entity_poly.entity_id
_entity_poly.type
_entity_poly.pdbx_seq_one_letter_code
_entity_poly.pdbx_strand_id
1 'polypeptide(L)'
;MSETQWWAAHAAAMCAFANVSGVVGVGLGVKETSGELTGEVAVIVYVEQKKPRTLLRRTELIPPDIEGVKTDVQRQPHFEPFGGTMLKGGVQIRRSPDDQDRPKPGTLGYVATRISGNMNVMLSCEHVMLSRRHGDMRIFHPDVSRCCGRLKNAVGGVLSGYVGLAPHMNPLGTEDYYIDAAIASIVSNVTARKVIPDVGPITGAGDLTATPVGPGNATITVSKRGAETGFTQGTVDDVAFLSGRRVMKIRPKAGHTFPFSKTWKVPPEDIPGHLTDYPAQSLGGTATQVSADEVRFDIPVFSVPGDSGAAVVNGGTIVGMVFAGSMYELPAFDNGRLRIGGMPSGFTMACHIPPVLSKLGIRIDPSSETSGGRGVLVPGDEITADPPDALVAINARLAAIEETLDATAGGRRLNGLVRTHGDELMELVHHRRRVLVEWHRSRGPAFAALLLEALVDGERRLPATVEDVSREAMLARMRNVLDVEGSSALRMAMAENERFLLDLLARSRTVDELVANLA
;
A
#
# COMPACT_ATOMS: atom_id res chain seq x y z
N MET A 1 21.91 27.70 29.89
CA MET A 1 21.76 26.51 30.77
C MET A 1 22.97 25.61 30.57
N SER A 2 23.51 24.97 31.61
CA SER A 2 24.63 24.03 31.47
C SER A 2 24.13 22.63 31.12
N GLU A 3 24.96 21.83 30.46
CA GLU A 3 24.65 20.43 30.11
C GLU A 3 24.30 19.58 31.35
N THR A 4 25.02 19.79 32.45
CA THR A 4 24.77 19.11 33.74
C THR A 4 23.39 19.43 34.31
N GLN A 5 22.93 20.68 34.20
CA GLN A 5 21.61 21.08 34.67
C GLN A 5 20.49 20.43 33.82
N TRP A 6 20.75 20.26 32.52
CA TRP A 6 19.79 19.66 31.59
C TRP A 6 19.55 18.18 31.89
N TRP A 7 20.62 17.43 32.13
CA TRP A 7 20.54 16.01 32.50
C TRP A 7 20.00 15.79 33.92
N ALA A 8 20.26 16.70 34.87
CA ALA A 8 19.66 16.63 36.20
C ALA A 8 18.12 16.78 36.14
N ALA A 9 17.62 17.72 35.34
CA ALA A 9 16.18 17.90 35.13
C ALA A 9 15.53 16.68 34.46
N HIS A 10 16.22 16.03 33.51
CA HIS A 10 15.76 14.77 32.90
C HIS A 10 15.61 13.65 33.94
N ALA A 11 16.63 13.43 34.76
CA ALA A 11 16.61 12.38 35.79
C ALA A 11 15.51 12.64 36.85
N ALA A 12 15.34 13.89 37.27
CA ALA A 12 14.27 14.30 38.17
C ALA A 12 12.88 14.05 37.55
N ALA A 13 12.70 14.39 36.27
CA ALA A 13 11.45 14.15 35.53
C ALA A 13 11.14 12.67 35.32
N MET A 14 12.14 11.84 35.03
CA MET A 14 11.94 10.39 34.97
C MET A 14 11.41 9.84 36.31
N CYS A 15 11.97 10.27 37.44
CA CYS A 15 11.49 9.83 38.76
C CYS A 15 10.10 10.39 39.08
N ALA A 16 9.86 11.67 38.82
CA ALA A 16 8.62 12.35 39.16
C ALA A 16 7.43 11.85 38.34
N PHE A 17 7.64 11.49 37.07
CA PHE A 17 6.55 11.17 36.13
C PHE A 17 6.40 9.67 35.82
N ALA A 18 7.28 8.80 36.35
CA ALA A 18 7.22 7.34 36.11
C ALA A 18 5.86 6.70 36.42
N ASN A 19 5.14 7.21 37.42
CA ASN A 19 3.85 6.67 37.88
C ASN A 19 2.65 7.53 37.48
N VAL A 20 2.83 8.53 36.61
CA VAL A 20 1.74 9.39 36.15
C VAL A 20 0.98 8.69 35.02
N SER A 21 -0.31 8.44 35.22
CA SER A 21 -1.15 7.71 34.27
C SER A 21 -1.15 8.37 32.88
N GLY A 22 -0.82 7.59 31.85
CA GLY A 22 -0.78 8.03 30.45
C GLY A 22 0.54 8.68 30.01
N VAL A 23 1.52 8.85 30.91
CA VAL A 23 2.91 9.17 30.53
C VAL A 23 3.61 7.89 30.10
N VAL A 24 4.25 7.92 28.94
CA VAL A 24 4.91 6.78 28.29
C VAL A 24 6.40 6.99 28.07
N GLY A 25 6.91 8.19 28.31
CA GLY A 25 8.34 8.47 28.22
C GLY A 25 8.71 9.90 28.59
N VAL A 26 9.99 10.11 28.87
CA VAL A 26 10.57 11.43 29.15
C VAL A 26 11.87 11.58 28.36
N GLY A 27 11.98 12.68 27.62
CA GLY A 27 13.14 13.04 26.80
C GLY A 27 13.65 14.44 27.07
N LEU A 28 14.70 14.81 26.33
CA LEU A 28 15.27 16.16 26.31
C LEU A 28 15.17 16.72 24.89
N GLY A 29 14.75 17.96 24.76
CA GLY A 29 14.59 18.56 23.44
C GLY A 29 14.29 20.04 23.46
N VAL A 30 13.85 20.53 22.31
CA VAL A 30 13.36 21.90 22.13
C VAL A 30 11.84 21.84 22.20
N LYS A 31 11.25 22.77 22.96
CA LYS A 31 9.81 22.90 23.11
C LYS A 31 9.17 23.17 21.75
N GLU A 32 8.03 22.53 21.53
CA GLU A 32 7.21 22.76 20.35
C GLU A 32 5.91 23.45 20.76
N THR A 33 5.45 24.42 19.98
CA THR A 33 4.14 25.05 20.18
C THR A 33 3.48 25.23 18.82
N SER A 34 2.27 24.70 18.67
CA SER A 34 1.50 24.76 17.42
C SER A 34 2.24 24.22 16.19
N GLY A 35 3.10 23.20 16.36
CA GLY A 35 3.85 22.58 15.26
C GLY A 35 5.21 23.22 14.98
N GLU A 36 5.58 24.30 15.67
CA GLU A 36 6.85 24.99 15.48
C GLU A 36 7.76 24.84 16.70
N LEU A 37 9.06 24.62 16.43
CA LEU A 37 10.09 24.62 17.46
C LEU A 37 10.31 26.04 17.97
N THR A 38 10.13 26.25 19.26
CA THR A 38 10.21 27.59 19.86
C THR A 38 11.65 28.04 20.12
N GLY A 39 12.63 27.14 19.95
CA GLY A 39 14.03 27.36 20.33
C GLY A 39 14.30 27.29 21.84
N GLU A 40 13.24 27.20 22.67
CA GLU A 40 13.36 27.06 24.12
C GLU A 40 13.62 25.60 24.51
N VAL A 41 14.62 25.37 25.36
CA VAL A 41 14.95 24.01 25.83
C VAL A 41 13.92 23.52 26.84
N ALA A 42 13.47 22.27 26.69
CA ALA A 42 12.50 21.66 27.57
C ALA A 42 12.79 20.17 27.85
N VAL A 43 12.24 19.70 28.97
CA VAL A 43 12.02 18.27 29.22
C VAL A 43 10.75 17.86 28.49
N ILE A 44 10.88 16.95 27.53
CA ILE A 44 9.74 16.48 26.72
C ILE A 44 9.08 15.31 27.46
N VAL A 45 7.79 15.42 27.77
CA VAL A 45 7.02 14.36 28.41
C VAL A 45 6.07 13.76 27.37
N TYR A 46 6.33 12.52 26.98
CA TYR A 46 5.52 11.80 26.01
C TYR A 46 4.31 11.16 26.69
N VAL A 47 3.12 11.39 26.12
CA VAL A 47 1.85 10.81 26.58
C VAL A 47 1.14 10.04 25.46
N GLU A 48 0.31 9.06 25.81
CA GLU A 48 -0.51 8.31 24.84
C GLU A 48 -1.50 9.24 24.11
N GLN A 49 -2.13 10.13 24.88
CA GLN A 49 -3.12 11.10 24.40
C GLN A 49 -3.07 12.37 25.26
N LYS A 50 -3.14 13.54 24.62
CA LYS A 50 -3.35 14.81 25.33
C LYS A 50 -4.81 14.92 25.74
N LYS A 51 -5.07 15.14 27.03
CA LYS A 51 -6.41 15.39 27.58
C LYS A 51 -6.55 16.87 27.98
N PRO A 52 -7.75 17.46 27.82
CA PRO A 52 -8.08 18.75 28.42
C PRO A 52 -7.79 18.75 29.93
N ARG A 53 -7.31 19.88 30.46
CA ARG A 53 -6.98 20.03 31.90
C ARG A 53 -8.16 19.70 32.82
N THR A 54 -9.39 19.91 32.35
CA THR A 54 -10.64 19.61 33.07
C THR A 54 -10.89 18.11 33.24
N LEU A 55 -10.29 17.28 32.40
CA LEU A 55 -10.41 15.83 32.43
C LEU A 55 -9.22 15.14 33.13
N LEU A 56 -8.29 15.93 33.68
CA LEU A 56 -7.09 15.45 34.36
C LEU A 56 -7.22 15.67 35.87
N ARG A 57 -6.89 14.65 36.65
CA ARG A 57 -6.71 14.79 38.10
C ARG A 57 -5.47 15.63 38.37
N ARG A 58 -5.40 16.26 39.56
CA ARG A 58 -4.21 17.03 39.97
C ARG A 58 -2.91 16.22 39.92
N THR A 59 -2.98 14.92 40.20
CA THR A 59 -1.85 13.98 40.14
C THR A 59 -1.45 13.59 38.72
N GLU A 60 -2.27 13.90 37.72
CA GLU A 60 -2.02 13.62 36.29
C GLU A 60 -1.52 14.86 35.54
N LEU A 61 -1.49 16.03 36.21
CA LEU A 61 -0.99 17.26 35.61
C LEU A 61 0.53 17.30 35.70
N ILE A 62 1.17 17.35 34.54
CA ILE A 62 2.60 17.62 34.43
C ILE A 62 2.83 19.11 34.76
N PRO A 63 3.71 19.44 35.72
CA PRO A 63 4.04 20.83 36.05
C PRO A 63 4.72 21.50 34.85
N PRO A 64 4.54 22.82 34.65
CA PRO A 64 5.08 23.54 33.50
C PRO A 64 6.62 23.68 33.49
N ASP A 65 7.27 23.35 34.61
CA ASP A 65 8.71 23.29 34.77
C ASP A 65 9.10 22.23 35.81
N ILE A 66 10.34 21.76 35.72
CA ILE A 66 10.98 20.83 36.65
C ILE A 66 12.47 21.15 36.72
N GLU A 67 13.02 21.29 37.93
CA GLU A 67 14.43 21.69 38.15
C GLU A 67 14.84 22.96 37.38
N GLY A 68 13.89 23.90 37.23
CA GLY A 68 14.10 25.15 36.48
C GLY A 68 14.12 25.00 34.96
N VAL A 69 13.81 23.82 34.41
CA VAL A 69 13.67 23.55 32.98
C VAL A 69 12.20 23.42 32.62
N LYS A 70 11.76 24.05 31.53
CA LYS A 70 10.36 23.94 31.07
C LYS A 70 10.01 22.50 30.73
N THR A 71 8.75 22.13 30.92
CA THR A 71 8.23 20.88 30.38
C THR A 71 7.47 21.14 29.08
N ASP A 72 7.50 20.14 28.21
CA ASP A 72 6.68 20.11 27.02
C ASP A 72 5.97 18.77 26.89
N VAL A 73 4.65 18.77 27.03
CA VAL A 73 3.86 17.55 26.93
C VAL A 73 3.57 17.32 25.46
N GLN A 74 4.04 16.20 24.92
CA GLN A 74 3.85 15.80 23.53
C GLN A 74 3.16 14.45 23.45
N ARG A 75 2.40 14.22 22.37
CA ARG A 75 1.89 12.88 22.13
C ARG A 75 3.04 12.02 21.62
N GLN A 76 3.19 10.79 22.11
CA GLN A 76 4.20 9.88 21.59
C GLN A 76 3.96 9.65 20.08
N PRO A 77 4.97 9.88 19.23
CA PRO A 77 4.90 9.46 17.83
C PRO A 77 4.78 7.93 17.77
N HIS A 78 3.98 7.42 16.85
CA HIS A 78 3.92 5.98 16.63
C HIS A 78 5.22 5.54 15.94
N PHE A 79 6.10 4.84 16.67
CA PHE A 79 7.29 4.24 16.11
C PHE A 79 7.03 2.75 15.87
N GLU A 80 7.13 2.29 14.62
CA GLU A 80 7.29 0.85 14.35
C GLU A 80 8.79 0.54 14.29
N PRO A 81 9.31 -0.40 15.10
CA PRO A 81 10.70 -0.83 15.03
C PRO A 81 11.05 -1.37 13.65
N PHE A 82 12.25 -1.04 13.14
CA PHE A 82 12.77 -1.67 11.93
C PHE A 82 13.10 -3.15 12.20
N GLY A 83 12.24 -4.06 11.75
CA GLY A 83 12.47 -5.52 11.86
C GLY A 83 11.20 -6.34 11.80
N GLY A 84 10.71 -6.61 10.59
CA GLY A 84 9.53 -7.44 10.28
C GLY A 84 8.42 -6.64 9.59
N THR A 85 8.41 -6.62 8.25
CA THR A 85 7.35 -6.00 7.44
C THR A 85 6.11 -6.90 7.47
N MET A 86 5.32 -6.84 8.54
CA MET A 86 4.06 -7.57 8.64
C MET A 86 2.98 -6.85 7.83
N LEU A 87 2.55 -7.46 6.73
CA LEU A 87 1.39 -6.98 5.98
C LEU A 87 0.10 -7.34 6.73
N LYS A 88 -0.66 -6.33 7.10
CA LYS A 88 -2.01 -6.42 7.68
C LYS A 88 -2.87 -5.33 7.03
N GLY A 89 -4.19 -5.52 6.96
CA GLY A 89 -5.07 -4.49 6.45
C GLY A 89 -4.93 -3.18 7.23
N GLY A 90 -4.99 -2.06 6.54
CA GLY A 90 -4.81 -0.72 7.09
C GLY A 90 -3.37 -0.23 7.15
N VAL A 91 -2.35 -1.02 6.75
CA VAL A 91 -0.96 -0.50 6.66
C VAL A 91 -0.74 0.26 5.36
N GLN A 92 0.25 1.14 5.36
CA GLN A 92 0.67 1.84 4.14
C GLN A 92 1.22 0.85 3.11
N ILE A 93 0.85 0.99 1.85
CA ILE A 93 1.60 0.45 0.71
C ILE A 93 1.82 1.53 -0.35
N ARG A 94 2.88 1.41 -1.14
CA ARG A 94 3.15 2.36 -2.23
C ARG A 94 3.97 1.75 -3.36
N ARG A 95 3.97 2.43 -4.49
CA ARG A 95 4.94 2.24 -5.58
C ARG A 95 6.19 3.09 -5.36
N SER A 96 7.25 2.81 -6.12
CA SER A 96 8.44 3.66 -6.14
C SER A 96 8.07 5.10 -6.54
N PRO A 97 8.35 6.11 -5.69
CA PRO A 97 8.05 7.49 -6.03
C PRO A 97 9.09 8.10 -6.99
N ASP A 98 8.67 9.11 -7.74
CA ASP A 98 9.52 10.08 -8.42
C ASP A 98 10.09 11.13 -7.45
N ASP A 99 10.86 12.08 -7.98
CA ASP A 99 11.47 13.17 -7.20
C ASP A 99 10.44 14.16 -6.62
N GLN A 100 9.18 14.09 -7.05
CA GLN A 100 8.06 14.84 -6.51
C GLN A 100 7.19 14.02 -5.56
N ASP A 101 7.70 12.88 -5.09
CA ASP A 101 7.02 11.94 -4.19
C ASP A 101 5.70 11.40 -4.78
N ARG A 102 5.71 11.06 -6.07
CA ARG A 102 4.56 10.46 -6.77
C ARG A 102 4.89 9.09 -7.38
N PRO A 103 3.97 8.11 -7.30
CA PRO A 103 2.65 8.25 -6.71
C PRO A 103 2.70 8.31 -5.18
N LYS A 104 1.68 8.95 -4.63
CA LYS A 104 1.48 9.04 -3.19
C LYS A 104 1.15 7.65 -2.63
N PRO A 105 1.55 7.38 -1.38
CA PRO A 105 1.20 6.13 -0.72
C PRO A 105 -0.32 5.97 -0.57
N GLY A 106 -0.75 4.73 -0.43
CA GLY A 106 -2.12 4.36 -0.11
C GLY A 106 -2.15 3.30 0.98
N THR A 107 -3.30 2.65 1.13
CA THR A 107 -3.57 1.66 2.18
C THR A 107 -3.72 0.26 1.59
N LEU A 108 -3.09 -0.73 2.21
CA LEU A 108 -3.41 -2.14 1.98
C LEU A 108 -4.78 -2.42 2.57
N GLY A 109 -5.78 -2.72 1.75
CA GLY A 109 -7.14 -2.98 2.22
C GLY A 109 -7.21 -4.27 3.02
N TYR A 110 -6.78 -5.37 2.40
CA TYR A 110 -6.78 -6.69 3.02
C TYR A 110 -5.82 -7.64 2.32
N VAL A 111 -5.45 -8.72 2.99
CA VAL A 111 -4.78 -9.88 2.38
C VAL A 111 -5.85 -10.83 1.90
N ALA A 112 -6.20 -10.73 0.62
CA ALA A 112 -7.19 -11.59 -0.02
C ALA A 112 -6.55 -12.90 -0.52
N THR A 113 -7.36 -13.84 -0.99
CA THR A 113 -6.88 -15.04 -1.66
C THR A 113 -7.30 -15.04 -3.11
N ARG A 114 -6.32 -15.12 -4.01
CA ARG A 114 -6.54 -15.31 -5.44
C ARG A 114 -7.08 -16.72 -5.67
N ILE A 115 -8.21 -16.82 -6.36
CA ILE A 115 -8.89 -18.09 -6.62
C ILE A 115 -7.98 -18.99 -7.46
N SER A 116 -7.40 -18.44 -8.53
CA SER A 116 -6.40 -19.16 -9.32
C SER A 116 -5.14 -19.40 -8.48
N GLY A 117 -4.85 -20.66 -8.17
CA GLY A 117 -3.65 -21.06 -7.42
C GLY A 117 -3.75 -20.89 -5.91
N ASN A 118 -4.89 -20.45 -5.37
CA ASN A 118 -5.14 -20.32 -3.92
C ASN A 118 -4.06 -19.50 -3.17
N MET A 119 -3.57 -18.43 -3.79
CA MET A 119 -2.43 -17.64 -3.28
C MET A 119 -2.89 -16.41 -2.50
N ASN A 120 -2.21 -16.08 -1.40
CA ASN A 120 -2.42 -14.81 -0.73
C ASN A 120 -1.93 -13.65 -1.60
N VAL A 121 -2.77 -12.62 -1.72
CA VAL A 121 -2.49 -11.41 -2.49
C VAL A 121 -2.88 -10.18 -1.68
N MET A 122 -2.14 -9.10 -1.89
CA MET A 122 -2.53 -7.77 -1.40
C MET A 122 -3.71 -7.26 -2.23
N LEU A 123 -4.73 -6.69 -1.60
CA LEU A 123 -5.83 -5.97 -2.25
C LEU A 123 -5.79 -4.48 -1.87
N SER A 124 -5.79 -3.59 -2.86
CA SER A 124 -5.88 -2.13 -2.67
C SER A 124 -6.49 -1.47 -3.92
N CYS A 125 -6.55 -0.14 -3.96
CA CYS A 125 -6.95 0.60 -5.15
C CYS A 125 -5.96 0.43 -6.30
N GLU A 126 -6.50 0.49 -7.51
CA GLU A 126 -5.67 0.47 -8.71
C GLU A 126 -4.78 1.70 -8.77
N HIS A 127 -5.33 2.89 -8.48
CA HIS A 127 -4.54 4.12 -8.52
C HIS A 127 -3.46 4.18 -7.42
N VAL A 128 -3.44 3.26 -6.45
CA VAL A 128 -2.35 3.12 -5.48
C VAL A 128 -1.26 2.21 -6.04
N MET A 129 -1.64 1.15 -6.76
CA MET A 129 -0.73 0.10 -7.23
C MET A 129 -0.21 0.32 -8.66
N LEU A 130 -0.98 0.95 -9.55
CA LEU A 130 -0.70 1.03 -11.00
C LEU A 130 -0.57 2.45 -11.54
N SER A 131 -0.93 3.49 -10.76
CA SER A 131 -1.05 4.89 -11.20
C SER A 131 -0.15 5.31 -12.37
N ARG A 132 -0.71 5.35 -13.58
CA ARG A 132 -0.22 6.04 -14.80
C ARG A 132 1.30 6.02 -15.08
N ARG A 133 2.05 5.01 -14.63
CA ARG A 133 3.49 4.84 -14.92
C ARG A 133 3.75 3.43 -15.42
N HIS A 134 4.28 3.35 -16.64
CA HIS A 134 5.01 2.17 -17.12
C HIS A 134 6.37 2.16 -16.42
N GLY A 135 6.68 1.11 -15.66
CA GLY A 135 7.92 0.99 -14.88
C GLY A 135 7.79 0.03 -13.67
N ASP A 136 8.76 0.11 -12.75
CA ASP A 136 8.94 -0.80 -11.60
C ASP A 136 7.66 -1.21 -10.88
N MET A 137 7.24 -2.47 -11.07
CA MET A 137 6.00 -3.06 -10.59
C MET A 137 5.98 -3.42 -9.09
N ARG A 138 7.05 -3.13 -8.35
CA ARG A 138 7.17 -3.47 -6.94
C ARG A 138 6.31 -2.58 -6.05
N ILE A 139 5.74 -3.21 -5.04
CA ILE A 139 5.04 -2.58 -3.92
C ILE A 139 5.99 -2.55 -2.72
N PHE A 140 5.98 -1.45 -1.99
CA PHE A 140 6.86 -1.20 -0.86
C PHE A 140 6.09 -0.89 0.42
N HIS A 141 6.61 -1.36 1.55
CA HIS A 141 6.11 -1.11 2.91
C HIS A 141 7.26 -1.28 3.93
N PRO A 142 7.43 -0.39 4.93
CA PRO A 142 6.60 0.78 5.26
C PRO A 142 6.79 1.97 4.32
N ASP A 143 7.96 2.14 3.72
CA ASP A 143 8.24 3.12 2.65
C ASP A 143 9.43 2.63 1.81
N VAL A 144 9.67 3.23 0.65
CA VAL A 144 10.82 2.97 -0.20
C VAL A 144 12.09 3.51 0.46
N SER A 145 12.97 2.62 0.91
CA SER A 145 14.29 3.04 1.38
C SER A 145 15.29 3.02 0.22
N ARG A 146 16.00 4.15 0.03
CA ARG A 146 17.08 4.31 -0.97
C ARG A 146 18.49 4.22 -0.37
N CYS A 147 18.62 3.77 0.88
CA CYS A 147 19.93 3.74 1.53
C CYS A 147 20.92 2.86 0.75
N CYS A 148 22.14 3.37 0.55
CA CYS A 148 23.21 2.71 -0.19
C CYS A 148 22.89 2.43 -1.68
N GLY A 149 22.01 3.23 -2.31
CA GLY A 149 21.73 3.12 -3.74
C GLY A 149 20.87 1.92 -4.16
N ARG A 150 20.23 1.22 -3.21
CA ARG A 150 19.30 0.11 -3.47
C ARG A 150 17.90 0.46 -2.98
N LEU A 151 16.87 0.07 -3.75
CA LEU A 151 15.48 0.12 -3.31
C LEU A 151 15.21 -1.05 -2.37
N LYS A 152 15.08 -0.78 -1.08
CA LYS A 152 14.74 -1.76 -0.04
C LYS A 152 13.26 -1.67 0.33
N ASN A 153 12.77 -2.62 1.12
CA ASN A 153 11.39 -2.72 1.61
C ASN A 153 10.35 -3.11 0.54
N ALA A 154 10.78 -3.72 -0.56
CA ALA A 154 9.84 -4.33 -1.50
C ALA A 154 9.14 -5.52 -0.83
N VAL A 155 7.81 -5.54 -0.91
CA VAL A 155 6.95 -6.54 -0.27
C VAL A 155 6.13 -7.36 -1.26
N GLY A 156 6.18 -7.01 -2.54
CA GLY A 156 5.36 -7.63 -3.57
C GLY A 156 5.51 -7.00 -4.94
N GLY A 157 4.83 -7.57 -5.93
CA GLY A 157 4.71 -7.00 -7.28
C GLY A 157 3.27 -6.99 -7.74
N VAL A 158 2.85 -5.94 -8.45
CA VAL A 158 1.48 -5.84 -8.95
C VAL A 158 1.20 -6.92 -9.98
N LEU A 159 0.08 -7.63 -9.83
CA LEU A 159 -0.33 -8.72 -10.71
C LEU A 159 -1.34 -8.26 -11.75
N SER A 160 -2.37 -7.54 -11.32
CA SER A 160 -3.45 -7.07 -12.19
C SER A 160 -4.29 -6.02 -11.47
N GLY A 161 -4.94 -5.14 -12.23
CA GLY A 161 -5.90 -4.18 -11.71
C GLY A 161 -7.00 -3.87 -12.70
N TYR A 162 -8.03 -3.18 -12.21
CA TYR A 162 -9.16 -2.73 -13.01
C TYR A 162 -9.66 -1.38 -12.52
N VAL A 163 -9.86 -0.47 -13.48
CA VAL A 163 -10.56 0.80 -13.28
C VAL A 163 -11.66 0.91 -14.32
N GLY A 164 -12.90 1.08 -13.88
CA GLY A 164 -14.02 1.25 -14.78
C GLY A 164 -15.31 0.65 -14.25
N LEU A 165 -16.32 0.63 -15.10
CA LEU A 165 -17.61 0.01 -14.81
C LEU A 165 -17.52 -1.50 -15.07
N ALA A 166 -18.08 -2.32 -14.20
CA ALA A 166 -18.24 -3.75 -14.42
C ALA A 166 -19.64 -4.21 -13.99
N PRO A 167 -20.25 -5.13 -14.74
CA PRO A 167 -21.57 -5.65 -14.39
C PRO A 167 -21.48 -6.52 -13.13
N HIS A 168 -22.43 -6.34 -12.23
CA HIS A 168 -22.64 -7.21 -11.06
C HIS A 168 -24.12 -7.53 -10.92
N MET A 169 -24.41 -8.80 -10.68
CA MET A 169 -25.77 -9.28 -10.45
C MET A 169 -26.11 -9.17 -8.98
N ASN A 170 -27.15 -8.43 -8.66
CA ASN A 170 -27.77 -8.37 -7.34
C ASN A 170 -29.23 -8.84 -7.41
N PRO A 171 -29.96 -8.97 -6.29
CA PRO A 171 -31.36 -9.42 -6.29
C PRO A 171 -32.34 -8.54 -7.08
N LEU A 172 -31.94 -7.32 -7.44
CA LEU A 172 -32.74 -6.39 -8.25
C LEU A 172 -32.42 -6.48 -9.76
N GLY A 173 -31.32 -7.13 -10.14
CA GLY A 173 -30.89 -7.30 -11.52
C GLY A 173 -29.39 -7.13 -11.71
N THR A 174 -28.96 -7.06 -12.97
CA THR A 174 -27.56 -6.79 -13.34
C THR A 174 -27.39 -5.30 -13.57
N GLU A 175 -26.47 -4.69 -12.85
CA GLU A 175 -26.15 -3.27 -12.92
C GLU A 175 -24.63 -3.05 -12.99
N ASP A 176 -24.21 -1.93 -13.57
CA ASP A 176 -22.79 -1.59 -13.68
C ASP A 176 -22.30 -0.84 -12.43
N TYR A 177 -21.28 -1.39 -11.78
CA TYR A 177 -20.64 -0.79 -10.60
C TYR A 177 -19.24 -0.30 -10.94
N TYR A 178 -18.87 0.85 -10.36
CA TYR A 178 -17.53 1.38 -10.53
C TYR A 178 -16.53 0.65 -9.64
N ILE A 179 -15.43 0.24 -10.25
CA ILE A 179 -14.32 -0.44 -9.61
C ILE A 179 -13.05 0.40 -9.80
N ASP A 180 -12.28 0.50 -8.72
CA ASP A 180 -10.91 0.99 -8.67
C ASP A 180 -10.14 0.06 -7.72
N ALA A 181 -9.57 -1.01 -8.27
CA ALA A 181 -8.97 -2.07 -7.48
C ALA A 181 -7.85 -2.79 -8.22
N ALA A 182 -6.82 -3.19 -7.47
CA ALA A 182 -5.72 -4.01 -7.96
C ALA A 182 -5.27 -5.02 -6.92
N ILE A 183 -4.59 -6.05 -7.41
CA ILE A 183 -3.96 -7.08 -6.60
C ILE A 183 -2.46 -7.15 -6.87
N ALA A 184 -1.70 -7.48 -5.82
CA ALA A 184 -0.27 -7.69 -5.88
C ALA A 184 0.14 -8.98 -5.18
N SER A 185 1.18 -9.65 -5.68
CA SER A 185 1.81 -10.80 -5.03
C SER A 185 2.47 -10.37 -3.72
N ILE A 186 2.72 -11.32 -2.84
CA ILE A 186 3.49 -11.11 -1.61
C ILE A 186 4.77 -11.93 -1.76
N VAL A 187 5.93 -11.29 -1.53
CA VAL A 187 7.21 -12.01 -1.57
C VAL A 187 7.34 -12.93 -0.38
N SER A 188 8.06 -14.04 -0.53
CA SER A 188 8.09 -15.17 0.41
C SER A 188 8.62 -14.81 1.80
N ASN A 189 9.54 -13.85 1.90
CA ASN A 189 10.12 -13.38 3.15
C ASN A 189 9.27 -12.32 3.87
N VAL A 190 8.07 -12.02 3.36
CA VAL A 190 7.14 -11.07 3.97
C VAL A 190 6.00 -11.82 4.62
N THR A 191 5.87 -11.64 5.94
CA THR A 191 4.72 -12.19 6.65
C THR A 191 3.48 -11.36 6.38
N ALA A 192 2.37 -12.02 6.06
CA ALA A 192 1.09 -11.39 5.81
C ALA A 192 -0.02 -12.03 6.65
N ARG A 193 -0.85 -11.21 7.27
CA ARG A 193 -1.98 -11.65 8.11
C ARG A 193 -3.30 -11.14 7.55
N LYS A 194 -4.29 -12.03 7.56
CA LYS A 194 -5.68 -11.74 7.19
C LYS A 194 -6.40 -11.03 8.34
N VAL A 195 -5.93 -9.84 8.69
CA VAL A 195 -6.46 -9.06 9.82
C VAL A 195 -6.48 -7.59 9.48
N ILE A 196 -7.47 -6.88 9.98
CA ILE A 196 -7.51 -5.42 10.00
C ILE A 196 -7.51 -5.03 11.47
N PRO A 197 -6.40 -4.50 12.01
CA PRO A 197 -6.34 -4.09 13.42
C PRO A 197 -7.47 -3.11 13.75
N ASP A 198 -7.89 -3.07 15.01
CA ASP A 198 -8.92 -2.16 15.55
C ASP A 198 -10.35 -2.34 14.97
N VAL A 199 -10.51 -3.00 13.82
CA VAL A 199 -11.80 -3.25 13.16
C VAL A 199 -12.43 -4.58 13.59
N GLY A 200 -11.62 -5.52 14.10
CA GLY A 200 -12.06 -6.84 14.57
C GLY A 200 -11.85 -7.95 13.53
N PRO A 201 -12.24 -9.20 13.86
CA PRO A 201 -12.06 -10.35 12.97
C PRO A 201 -12.91 -10.20 11.72
N ILE A 202 -12.31 -10.49 10.58
CA ILE A 202 -13.00 -10.56 9.30
C ILE A 202 -13.60 -11.95 9.17
N THR A 203 -14.85 -12.04 8.76
CA THR A 203 -15.60 -13.29 8.55
C THR A 203 -15.79 -13.61 7.08
N GLY A 204 -15.60 -12.62 6.19
CA GLY A 204 -15.74 -12.78 4.75
C GLY A 204 -16.07 -11.47 4.04
N ALA A 205 -16.77 -11.57 2.91
CA ALA A 205 -17.27 -10.45 2.14
C ALA A 205 -18.79 -10.30 2.29
N GLY A 206 -19.28 -9.07 2.35
CA GLY A 206 -20.70 -8.73 2.40
C GLY A 206 -21.13 -7.95 1.16
N ASP A 207 -22.39 -8.13 0.74
CA ASP A 207 -22.95 -7.44 -0.43
C ASP A 207 -23.99 -6.38 -0.01
N LEU A 208 -23.59 -5.11 -0.05
CA LEU A 208 -24.49 -3.99 0.22
C LEU A 208 -25.22 -3.48 -1.02
N THR A 209 -24.93 -4.00 -2.21
CA THR A 209 -25.64 -3.62 -3.45
C THR A 209 -27.12 -4.02 -3.42
N ALA A 210 -27.44 -5.02 -2.58
CA ALA A 210 -28.78 -5.56 -2.37
C ALA A 210 -29.50 -4.97 -1.14
N THR A 211 -28.84 -4.09 -0.37
CA THR A 211 -29.34 -3.60 0.91
C THR A 211 -29.81 -2.15 0.76
N PRO A 212 -31.08 -1.90 0.40
CA PRO A 212 -31.60 -0.53 0.32
C PRO A 212 -31.58 0.10 1.70
N VAL A 213 -30.89 1.23 1.82
CA VAL A 213 -31.04 2.15 2.96
C VAL A 213 -32.41 2.80 2.82
N GLY A 214 -33.25 2.74 3.86
CA GLY A 214 -34.67 3.11 3.76
C GLY A 214 -35.38 3.28 5.10
N PRO A 215 -36.72 3.46 5.12
CA PRO A 215 -37.48 3.85 6.32
C PRO A 215 -37.33 2.92 7.55
N GLY A 216 -36.87 1.68 7.38
CA GLY A 216 -36.62 0.72 8.47
C GLY A 216 -35.14 0.49 8.82
N ASN A 217 -34.20 0.92 7.96
CA ASN A 217 -32.74 0.85 8.18
C ASN A 217 -32.13 2.12 7.57
N ALA A 218 -32.18 3.22 8.32
CA ALA A 218 -31.86 4.55 7.81
C ALA A 218 -30.38 4.74 7.44
N THR A 219 -29.48 3.92 7.98
CA THR A 219 -28.05 3.89 7.62
C THR A 219 -27.42 2.54 7.99
N ILE A 220 -26.28 2.20 7.39
CA ILE A 220 -25.48 1.01 7.73
C ILE A 220 -24.17 1.48 8.39
N THR A 221 -23.90 1.05 9.62
CA THR A 221 -22.65 1.41 10.31
C THR A 221 -21.48 0.65 9.70
N VAL A 222 -20.41 1.37 9.38
CA VAL A 222 -19.18 0.81 8.84
C VAL A 222 -17.96 1.32 9.59
N SER A 223 -16.87 0.57 9.54
CA SER A 223 -15.57 0.98 10.05
C SER A 223 -14.47 0.67 9.04
N LYS A 224 -13.36 1.38 9.14
CA LYS A 224 -12.14 1.04 8.41
C LYS A 224 -10.91 1.28 9.28
N ARG A 225 -9.77 0.78 8.80
CA ARG A 225 -8.45 1.27 9.20
C ARG A 225 -7.71 1.75 7.96
N GLY A 226 -7.35 3.04 7.95
CA GLY A 226 -6.55 3.65 6.89
C GLY A 226 -5.11 3.86 7.34
N ALA A 227 -4.17 3.89 6.40
CA ALA A 227 -2.77 4.15 6.68
C ALA A 227 -2.54 5.56 7.24
N GLU A 228 -3.35 6.54 6.80
CA GLU A 228 -3.22 7.94 7.19
C GLU A 228 -4.07 8.25 8.43
N THR A 229 -5.33 7.81 8.44
CA THR A 229 -6.27 8.18 9.51
C THR A 229 -6.37 7.18 10.65
N GLY A 230 -5.79 5.98 10.50
CA GLY A 230 -6.02 4.88 11.44
C GLY A 230 -7.48 4.41 11.45
N PHE A 231 -7.97 4.02 12.63
CA PHE A 231 -9.34 3.54 12.81
C PHE A 231 -10.37 4.68 12.72
N THR A 232 -11.35 4.53 11.83
CA THR A 232 -12.49 5.45 11.75
C THR A 232 -13.81 4.69 11.57
N GLN A 233 -14.91 5.28 12.03
CA GLN A 233 -16.27 4.80 11.82
C GLN A 233 -17.11 5.79 11.03
N GLY A 234 -18.05 5.24 10.28
CA GLY A 234 -18.97 6.00 9.44
C GLY A 234 -20.30 5.30 9.27
N THR A 235 -21.16 5.94 8.51
CA THR A 235 -22.47 5.41 8.14
C THR A 235 -22.63 5.49 6.62
N VAL A 236 -22.93 4.36 6.00
CA VAL A 236 -23.40 4.32 4.62
C VAL A 236 -24.85 4.78 4.62
N ASP A 237 -25.12 5.89 3.94
CA ASP A 237 -26.46 6.44 3.76
C ASP A 237 -26.94 6.32 2.30
N ASP A 238 -26.07 5.90 1.39
CA ASP A 238 -26.37 5.74 -0.02
C ASP A 238 -25.45 4.68 -0.64
N VAL A 239 -26.04 3.53 -0.98
CA VAL A 239 -25.34 2.38 -1.56
C VAL A 239 -25.25 2.46 -3.09
N ALA A 240 -25.91 3.42 -3.72
CA ALA A 240 -26.01 3.53 -5.16
C ALA A 240 -25.84 4.99 -5.60
N PHE A 241 -24.96 5.75 -4.95
CA PHE A 241 -24.75 7.16 -5.25
C PHE A 241 -24.36 7.29 -6.73
N LEU A 242 -25.23 7.95 -7.50
CA LEU A 242 -25.12 8.04 -8.96
C LEU A 242 -24.50 9.38 -9.36
N SER A 243 -23.19 9.38 -9.62
CA SER A 243 -22.50 10.49 -10.31
C SER A 243 -21.81 9.97 -11.59
N GLY A 244 -22.56 9.23 -12.42
CA GLY A 244 -22.00 8.47 -13.56
C GLY A 244 -21.21 7.21 -13.16
N ARG A 245 -21.21 6.87 -11.86
CA ARG A 245 -20.53 5.72 -11.24
C ARG A 245 -21.44 5.24 -10.10
N ARG A 246 -21.85 3.97 -10.07
CA ARG A 246 -22.57 3.41 -8.90
C ARG A 246 -21.56 3.04 -7.81
N VAL A 247 -21.56 3.78 -6.71
CA VAL A 247 -20.61 3.64 -5.59
C VAL A 247 -21.32 3.81 -4.24
N MET A 248 -20.62 3.43 -3.15
CA MET A 248 -21.06 3.69 -1.79
C MET A 248 -20.63 5.08 -1.33
N LYS A 249 -21.55 5.84 -0.72
CA LYS A 249 -21.26 7.09 -0.01
C LYS A 249 -21.29 6.84 1.50
N ILE A 250 -20.26 7.31 2.17
CA ILE A 250 -20.05 7.13 3.61
C ILE A 250 -19.92 8.51 4.26
N ARG A 251 -20.67 8.71 5.34
CA ARG A 251 -20.52 9.86 6.23
C ARG A 251 -19.70 9.51 7.46
N PRO A 252 -18.92 10.44 8.04
CA PRO A 252 -18.25 10.26 9.31
C PRO A 252 -19.27 10.08 10.43
N LYS A 253 -18.97 9.20 11.38
CA LYS A 253 -19.75 9.01 12.62
C LYS A 253 -19.02 9.63 13.79
N ALA A 254 -19.65 10.58 14.47
CA ALA A 254 -19.06 11.29 15.61
C ALA A 254 -18.46 10.32 16.66
N GLY A 255 -17.31 10.71 17.22
CA GLY A 255 -16.59 9.95 18.26
C GLY A 255 -15.49 9.02 17.74
N HIS A 256 -15.53 8.61 16.47
CA HIS A 256 -14.52 7.76 15.84
C HIS A 256 -14.12 8.29 14.45
N THR A 257 -13.74 9.56 14.40
CA THR A 257 -13.36 10.27 13.17
C THR A 257 -11.91 10.73 13.23
N PHE A 258 -11.34 11.04 12.06
CA PHE A 258 -10.07 11.73 11.99
C PHE A 258 -10.31 13.25 12.01
N PRO A 259 -9.67 14.01 12.91
CA PRO A 259 -9.77 15.47 12.92
C PRO A 259 -8.85 16.04 11.83
N PHE A 260 -9.42 16.43 10.69
CA PHE A 260 -8.66 17.11 9.65
C PHE A 260 -8.69 18.61 9.87
N SER A 261 -7.52 19.25 9.78
CA SER A 261 -7.39 20.71 9.90
C SER A 261 -6.44 21.24 8.84
N LYS A 262 -6.83 22.33 8.17
CA LYS A 262 -5.96 23.00 7.21
C LYS A 262 -6.28 24.49 7.14
N THR A 263 -5.23 25.30 7.13
CA THR A 263 -5.33 26.74 6.89
C THR A 263 -4.99 27.04 5.44
N TRP A 264 -5.83 27.82 4.79
CA TRP A 264 -5.58 28.37 3.47
C TRP A 264 -5.48 29.88 3.55
N LYS A 265 -4.47 30.43 2.88
CA LYS A 265 -4.47 31.84 2.52
C LYS A 265 -5.39 32.02 1.31
N VAL A 266 -6.37 32.90 1.40
CA VAL A 266 -7.46 33.09 0.43
C VAL A 266 -7.60 34.58 0.10
N PRO A 267 -8.08 34.94 -1.12
CA PRO A 267 -8.40 36.32 -1.43
C PRO A 267 -9.38 36.90 -0.39
N PRO A 268 -9.09 38.07 0.23
CA PRO A 268 -9.95 38.63 1.27
C PRO A 268 -11.43 38.80 0.87
N GLU A 269 -11.67 39.07 -0.41
CA GLU A 269 -13.00 39.19 -1.02
C GLU A 269 -13.79 37.87 -1.03
N ASP A 270 -13.12 36.71 -1.04
CA ASP A 270 -13.73 35.38 -1.11
C ASP A 270 -14.02 34.78 0.28
N ILE A 271 -13.39 35.33 1.34
CA ILE A 271 -13.52 34.84 2.73
C ILE A 271 -14.98 34.69 3.18
N PRO A 272 -15.86 35.72 3.03
CA PRO A 272 -17.23 35.61 3.52
C PRO A 272 -18.00 34.43 2.90
N GLY A 273 -17.74 34.12 1.62
CA GLY A 273 -18.33 32.97 0.94
C GLY A 273 -17.85 31.66 1.56
N HIS A 274 -16.55 31.50 1.78
CA HIS A 274 -16.00 30.29 2.40
C HIS A 274 -16.47 30.05 3.84
N LEU A 275 -16.72 31.11 4.61
CA LEU A 275 -17.25 31.00 5.96
C LEU A 275 -18.71 30.55 5.98
N THR A 276 -19.50 30.92 4.96
CA THR A 276 -20.95 30.65 4.91
C THR A 276 -21.26 29.35 4.17
N ASP A 277 -20.55 29.08 3.07
CA ASP A 277 -20.92 28.05 2.10
C ASP A 277 -20.13 26.74 2.26
N TYR A 278 -19.32 26.61 3.32
CA TYR A 278 -18.55 25.38 3.53
C TYR A 278 -19.50 24.18 3.75
N PRO A 279 -19.61 23.23 2.80
CA PRO A 279 -20.69 22.25 2.79
C PRO A 279 -20.62 21.25 3.96
N ALA A 280 -19.44 21.12 4.56
CA ALA A 280 -19.21 20.23 5.68
C ALA A 280 -19.73 20.75 7.02
N GLN A 281 -20.28 21.96 7.11
CA GLN A 281 -20.90 22.46 8.33
C GLN A 281 -21.98 21.50 8.86
N SER A 282 -22.77 20.91 7.95
CA SER A 282 -23.77 19.89 8.27
C SER A 282 -23.20 18.58 8.85
N LEU A 283 -21.89 18.37 8.74
CA LEU A 283 -21.15 17.21 9.26
C LEU A 283 -20.25 17.58 10.44
N GLY A 284 -20.42 18.78 11.02
CA GLY A 284 -19.63 19.27 12.15
C GLY A 284 -18.30 19.91 11.75
N GLY A 285 -18.11 20.26 10.47
CA GLY A 285 -16.98 21.06 10.02
C GLY A 285 -17.15 22.55 10.31
N THR A 286 -16.06 23.27 10.47
CA THR A 286 -16.04 24.72 10.72
C THR A 286 -15.04 25.40 9.80
N ALA A 287 -15.41 26.57 9.29
CA ALA A 287 -14.50 27.51 8.64
C ALA A 287 -14.38 28.73 9.54
N THR A 288 -13.16 29.18 9.83
CA THR A 288 -12.89 30.29 10.75
C THR A 288 -11.80 31.18 10.18
N GLN A 289 -12.10 32.47 10.02
CA GLN A 289 -11.10 33.44 9.63
C GLN A 289 -10.12 33.64 10.79
N VAL A 290 -8.83 33.43 10.54
CA VAL A 290 -7.77 33.52 11.56
C VAL A 290 -6.87 34.74 11.36
N SER A 291 -6.86 35.32 10.16
CA SER A 291 -6.19 36.58 9.85
C SER A 291 -6.90 37.33 8.70
N ALA A 292 -6.33 38.45 8.23
CA ALA A 292 -6.93 39.26 7.17
C ALA A 292 -7.14 38.49 5.86
N ASP A 293 -6.29 37.50 5.58
CA ASP A 293 -6.29 36.72 4.34
C ASP A 293 -6.18 35.21 4.57
N GLU A 294 -6.44 34.71 5.80
CA GLU A 294 -6.37 33.28 6.10
C GLU A 294 -7.65 32.75 6.73
N VAL A 295 -8.07 31.58 6.24
CA VAL A 295 -9.21 30.82 6.76
C VAL A 295 -8.72 29.43 7.16
N ARG A 296 -8.95 29.07 8.41
CA ARG A 296 -8.76 27.73 8.94
C ARG A 296 -10.04 26.94 8.78
N PHE A 297 -9.90 25.72 8.27
CA PHE A 297 -10.99 24.77 8.18
C PHE A 297 -10.67 23.55 9.06
N ASP A 298 -11.64 23.15 9.87
CA ASP A 298 -11.59 21.95 10.69
C ASP A 298 -12.77 21.07 10.34
N ILE A 299 -12.56 19.76 10.16
CA ILE A 299 -13.63 18.83 9.80
C ILE A 299 -13.33 17.41 10.32
N PRO A 300 -14.28 16.76 11.01
CA PRO A 300 -14.19 15.33 11.28
C PRO A 300 -14.45 14.54 10.00
N VAL A 301 -13.52 13.68 9.61
CA VAL A 301 -13.63 12.91 8.35
C VAL A 301 -13.53 11.41 8.59
N PHE A 302 -14.16 10.64 7.69
CA PHE A 302 -14.02 9.19 7.66
C PHE A 302 -12.71 8.78 6.99
N SER A 303 -12.27 9.49 5.95
CA SER A 303 -11.02 9.25 5.24
C SER A 303 -10.37 10.52 4.71
N VAL A 304 -9.06 10.47 4.47
CA VAL A 304 -8.29 11.51 3.74
C VAL A 304 -7.41 10.89 2.63
N PRO A 305 -6.78 11.67 1.74
CA PRO A 305 -5.76 11.13 0.84
C PRO A 305 -4.72 10.30 1.60
N GLY A 306 -4.38 9.11 1.09
CA GLY A 306 -3.58 8.09 1.81
C GLY A 306 -4.40 6.90 2.31
N ASP A 307 -5.70 7.10 2.57
CA ASP A 307 -6.61 6.01 2.93
C ASP A 307 -7.15 5.22 1.73
N SER A 308 -6.84 5.64 0.50
CA SER A 308 -7.23 4.91 -0.70
C SER A 308 -6.78 3.45 -0.62
N GLY A 309 -7.69 2.53 -0.89
CA GLY A 309 -7.48 1.10 -0.74
C GLY A 309 -7.91 0.54 0.62
N ALA A 310 -8.22 1.36 1.63
CA ALA A 310 -8.69 0.87 2.92
C ALA A 310 -10.00 0.07 2.79
N ALA A 311 -10.04 -1.12 3.37
CA ALA A 311 -11.23 -1.95 3.39
C ALA A 311 -12.28 -1.36 4.34
N VAL A 312 -13.52 -1.29 3.87
CA VAL A 312 -14.71 -0.85 4.60
C VAL A 312 -15.40 -2.10 5.12
N VAL A 313 -15.66 -2.16 6.42
CA VAL A 313 -16.16 -3.35 7.12
C VAL A 313 -17.50 -3.06 7.78
N ASN A 314 -18.46 -3.98 7.62
CA ASN A 314 -19.73 -4.02 8.35
C ASN A 314 -19.85 -5.38 9.06
N GLY A 315 -19.93 -5.36 10.41
CA GLY A 315 -20.20 -6.57 11.19
C GLY A 315 -19.23 -7.73 10.94
N GLY A 316 -17.94 -7.43 10.69
CA GLY A 316 -16.92 -8.44 10.36
C GLY A 316 -16.83 -8.81 8.88
N THR A 317 -17.75 -8.37 8.03
CA THR A 317 -17.65 -8.56 6.57
C THR A 317 -17.03 -7.34 5.90
N ILE A 318 -16.08 -7.54 4.99
CA ILE A 318 -15.64 -6.46 4.10
C ILE A 318 -16.78 -6.20 3.11
N VAL A 319 -17.25 -4.96 3.02
CA VAL A 319 -18.37 -4.55 2.17
C VAL A 319 -17.95 -3.60 1.05
N GLY A 320 -16.79 -2.97 1.19
CA GLY A 320 -16.27 -2.07 0.17
C GLY A 320 -14.81 -1.70 0.37
N MET A 321 -14.33 -0.79 -0.47
CA MET A 321 -12.97 -0.28 -0.44
C MET A 321 -12.95 1.20 -0.79
N VAL A 322 -12.33 2.02 0.06
CA VAL A 322 -12.25 3.48 -0.13
C VAL A 322 -11.41 3.79 -1.36
N PHE A 323 -11.90 4.63 -2.27
CA PHE A 323 -11.12 5.06 -3.44
C PHE A 323 -11.08 6.58 -3.64
N ALA A 324 -12.02 7.33 -3.05
CA ALA A 324 -12.06 8.79 -3.18
C ALA A 324 -12.76 9.44 -1.97
N GLY A 325 -12.54 10.75 -1.82
CA GLY A 325 -13.31 11.62 -0.94
C GLY A 325 -13.90 12.77 -1.75
N SER A 326 -15.03 13.30 -1.30
CA SER A 326 -15.58 14.53 -1.88
C SER A 326 -14.79 15.74 -1.36
N MET A 327 -14.52 16.68 -2.26
CA MET A 327 -13.77 17.89 -1.97
C MET A 327 -14.63 19.13 -2.20
N TYR A 328 -14.44 20.11 -1.33
CA TYR A 328 -14.79 21.51 -1.52
C TYR A 328 -13.58 22.22 -2.12
N GLU A 329 -13.76 22.78 -3.32
CA GLU A 329 -12.74 23.55 -4.02
C GLU A 329 -12.84 25.04 -3.65
N LEU A 330 -11.70 25.69 -3.50
CA LEU A 330 -11.64 27.12 -3.14
C LEU A 330 -10.43 27.80 -3.82
N PRO A 331 -10.56 29.04 -4.31
CA PRO A 331 -9.42 29.84 -4.72
C PRO A 331 -8.53 30.13 -3.50
N ALA A 332 -7.29 29.64 -3.52
CA ALA A 332 -6.36 29.79 -2.40
C ALA A 332 -4.92 29.96 -2.90
N PHE A 333 -4.09 30.65 -2.11
CA PHE A 333 -2.68 30.81 -2.38
C PHE A 333 -1.91 29.57 -1.93
N ASP A 334 -1.18 28.96 -2.86
CA ASP A 334 -0.22 27.88 -2.63
C ASP A 334 1.16 28.37 -3.10
N ASN A 335 2.11 28.47 -2.17
CA ASN A 335 3.45 29.01 -2.42
C ASN A 335 3.43 30.37 -3.14
N GLY A 336 2.54 31.27 -2.70
CA GLY A 336 2.41 32.64 -3.24
C GLY A 336 1.70 32.74 -4.58
N ARG A 337 1.18 31.64 -5.14
CA ARG A 337 0.40 31.64 -6.39
C ARG A 337 -1.05 31.28 -6.11
N LEU A 338 -1.97 32.02 -6.69
CA LEU A 338 -3.40 31.68 -6.63
C LEU A 338 -3.66 30.41 -7.43
N ARG A 339 -4.23 29.40 -6.78
CA ARG A 339 -4.61 28.10 -7.34
C ARG A 339 -5.97 27.68 -6.79
N ILE A 340 -6.48 26.55 -7.27
CA ILE A 340 -7.62 25.89 -6.63
C ILE A 340 -7.07 25.00 -5.52
N GLY A 341 -7.28 25.43 -4.27
CA GLY A 341 -7.12 24.61 -3.09
C GLY A 341 -8.27 23.62 -2.94
N GLY A 342 -8.08 22.63 -2.07
CA GLY A 342 -9.08 21.62 -1.77
C GLY A 342 -9.19 21.39 -0.28
N MET A 343 -10.42 21.25 0.18
CA MET A 343 -10.80 20.84 1.53
C MET A 343 -11.72 19.63 1.45
N PRO A 344 -11.61 18.61 2.31
CA PRO A 344 -12.65 17.59 2.38
C PRO A 344 -14.03 18.22 2.64
N SER A 345 -15.04 17.78 1.88
CA SER A 345 -16.44 18.15 2.13
C SER A 345 -17.14 17.19 3.10
N GLY A 346 -16.44 16.14 3.52
CA GLY A 346 -16.85 15.20 4.58
C GLY A 346 -17.38 13.86 4.10
N PHE A 347 -17.60 13.65 2.79
CA PHE A 347 -18.07 12.35 2.27
C PHE A 347 -16.93 11.50 1.73
N THR A 348 -16.98 10.19 2.00
CA THR A 348 -16.07 9.20 1.42
C THR A 348 -16.79 8.32 0.42
N MET A 349 -16.16 8.07 -0.72
CA MET A 349 -16.65 7.14 -1.75
C MET A 349 -15.89 5.81 -1.66
N ALA A 350 -16.65 4.71 -1.74
CA ALA A 350 -16.11 3.36 -1.75
C ALA A 350 -16.67 2.53 -2.91
N CYS A 351 -15.83 1.70 -3.51
CA CYS A 351 -16.28 0.64 -4.40
C CYS A 351 -16.99 -0.44 -3.58
N HIS A 352 -18.00 -1.09 -4.15
CA HIS A 352 -18.60 -2.29 -3.57
C HIS A 352 -17.63 -3.47 -3.68
N ILE A 353 -17.50 -4.28 -2.64
CA ILE A 353 -16.54 -5.39 -2.67
C ILE A 353 -16.92 -6.51 -3.67
N PRO A 354 -18.19 -6.95 -3.82
CA PRO A 354 -18.48 -8.13 -4.64
C PRO A 354 -18.11 -7.98 -6.12
N PRO A 355 -18.38 -6.84 -6.80
CA PRO A 355 -17.88 -6.59 -8.14
C PRO A 355 -16.34 -6.67 -8.24
N VAL A 356 -15.62 -6.18 -7.22
CA VAL A 356 -14.15 -6.25 -7.15
C VAL A 356 -13.67 -7.70 -7.09
N LEU A 357 -14.27 -8.51 -6.21
CA LEU A 357 -13.91 -9.93 -6.04
C LEU A 357 -14.09 -10.71 -7.34
N SER A 358 -15.25 -10.55 -7.97
CA SER A 358 -15.57 -11.17 -9.25
C SER A 358 -14.60 -10.73 -10.34
N LYS A 359 -14.35 -9.41 -10.45
CA LYS A 359 -13.52 -8.85 -11.51
C LYS A 359 -12.05 -9.24 -11.42
N LEU A 360 -11.51 -9.36 -10.20
CA LEU A 360 -10.10 -9.68 -9.96
C LEU A 360 -9.85 -11.17 -9.70
N GLY A 361 -10.90 -12.00 -9.63
CA GLY A 361 -10.78 -13.44 -9.39
C GLY A 361 -10.20 -13.75 -8.01
N ILE A 362 -10.69 -13.05 -6.97
CA ILE A 362 -10.23 -13.19 -5.58
C ILE A 362 -11.40 -13.44 -4.63
N ARG A 363 -11.10 -13.94 -3.43
CA ARG A 363 -12.04 -14.12 -2.32
C ARG A 363 -11.49 -13.52 -1.03
N ILE A 364 -12.40 -13.13 -0.13
CA ILE A 364 -12.06 -12.69 1.23
C ILE A 364 -12.22 -13.88 2.16
N ASP A 365 -11.12 -14.30 2.75
CA ASP A 365 -11.14 -15.37 3.73
C ASP A 365 -11.25 -14.81 5.15
N PRO A 366 -11.84 -15.59 6.07
CA PRO A 366 -11.89 -15.20 7.47
C PRO A 366 -10.50 -14.91 8.05
N SER A 367 -10.49 -14.14 9.13
CA SER A 367 -9.25 -13.82 9.82
C SER A 367 -8.55 -15.08 10.30
N SER A 368 -7.23 -15.09 10.10
CA SER A 368 -6.35 -16.18 10.52
C SER A 368 -6.11 -16.22 12.05
N GLU A 369 -6.79 -15.37 12.81
CA GLU A 369 -6.74 -15.34 14.28
C GLU A 369 -8.15 -15.51 14.85
N THR A 370 -8.41 -16.69 15.41
CA THR A 370 -9.47 -16.87 16.40
C THR A 370 -9.04 -16.16 17.68
N SER A 371 -9.86 -15.22 18.12
CA SER A 371 -9.72 -14.60 19.43
C SER A 371 -10.00 -15.67 20.49
N GLY A 372 -8.96 -16.14 21.18
CA GLY A 372 -9.11 -16.90 22.43
C GLY A 372 -8.41 -18.25 22.47
N GLY A 373 -7.37 -18.31 23.32
CA GLY A 373 -6.80 -19.45 24.05
C GLY A 373 -7.25 -20.89 23.79
N ARG A 374 -6.22 -21.75 23.74
CA ARG A 374 -6.19 -23.23 23.81
C ARG A 374 -6.65 -23.96 22.55
N GLY A 375 -5.66 -24.60 21.93
CA GLY A 375 -5.87 -25.57 20.88
C GLY A 375 -6.84 -26.66 21.31
N VAL A 376 -7.85 -26.86 20.48
CA VAL A 376 -8.52 -28.14 20.35
C VAL A 376 -8.22 -28.59 18.92
N LEU A 377 -7.24 -29.47 18.79
CA LEU A 377 -7.07 -30.28 17.59
C LEU A 377 -8.31 -31.16 17.46
N VAL A 378 -9.02 -31.03 16.35
CA VAL A 378 -10.03 -32.02 15.94
C VAL A 378 -9.27 -33.16 15.25
N PRO A 379 -9.47 -34.43 15.62
CA PRO A 379 -8.87 -35.55 14.90
C PRO A 379 -9.39 -35.59 13.46
N GLY A 380 -8.51 -35.31 12.49
CA GLY A 380 -8.82 -35.41 11.06
C GLY A 380 -8.44 -34.20 10.20
N ASP A 381 -8.00 -33.09 10.78
CA ASP A 381 -7.48 -31.97 9.97
C ASP A 381 -6.08 -32.30 9.42
N GLU A 382 -5.96 -32.35 8.10
CA GLU A 382 -4.66 -32.26 7.43
C GLU A 382 -4.07 -30.87 7.65
N ILE A 383 -3.10 -30.80 8.55
CA ILE A 383 -2.18 -29.68 8.66
C ILE A 383 -1.14 -29.87 7.54
N THR A 384 -1.22 -29.03 6.49
CA THR A 384 -0.16 -28.46 5.62
C THR A 384 -0.80 -28.00 4.30
N ALA A 385 -0.38 -26.93 3.63
CA ALA A 385 1.01 -26.56 3.42
C ALA A 385 1.24 -25.04 3.37
N ASP A 386 2.42 -24.69 3.88
CA ASP A 386 3.27 -23.61 3.39
C ASP A 386 3.23 -23.47 1.85
N PRO A 387 3.62 -22.31 1.27
CA PRO A 387 3.88 -22.24 -0.17
C PRO A 387 4.75 -23.44 -0.59
N PRO A 388 4.50 -24.05 -1.77
CA PRO A 388 5.23 -25.25 -2.16
C PRO A 388 6.72 -25.01 -1.95
N ASP A 389 7.42 -25.91 -1.24
CA ASP A 389 8.87 -25.77 -0.93
C ASP A 389 9.68 -25.37 -2.17
N ALA A 390 9.24 -25.83 -3.35
CA ALA A 390 9.74 -25.41 -4.65
C ALA A 390 9.74 -23.89 -4.85
N LEU A 391 8.62 -23.18 -4.63
CA LEU A 391 8.49 -21.73 -4.89
C LEU A 391 9.35 -20.88 -3.93
N VAL A 392 9.50 -21.31 -2.69
CA VAL A 392 10.39 -20.67 -1.71
C VAL A 392 11.85 -20.89 -2.13
N ALA A 393 12.19 -22.11 -2.54
CA ALA A 393 13.52 -22.44 -3.07
C ALA A 393 13.86 -21.67 -4.36
N ILE A 394 12.91 -21.52 -5.31
CA ILE A 394 13.12 -20.73 -6.54
C ILE A 394 13.48 -19.28 -6.19
N ASN A 395 12.69 -18.65 -5.32
CA ASN A 395 12.87 -17.24 -4.98
C ASN A 395 14.16 -16.98 -4.18
N ALA A 396 14.49 -17.86 -3.22
CA ALA A 396 15.74 -17.77 -2.47
C ALA A 396 16.96 -17.97 -3.40
N ARG A 397 16.86 -18.89 -4.35
CA ARG A 397 17.92 -19.16 -5.32
C ARG A 397 18.07 -18.04 -6.35
N LEU A 398 16.97 -17.46 -6.82
CA LEU A 398 17.00 -16.27 -7.69
C LEU A 398 17.70 -15.10 -7.01
N ALA A 399 17.40 -14.83 -5.74
CA ALA A 399 18.07 -13.76 -4.99
C ALA A 399 19.59 -14.00 -4.84
N ALA A 400 19.99 -15.24 -4.56
CA ALA A 400 21.41 -15.61 -4.47
C ALA A 400 22.13 -15.54 -5.83
N ILE A 401 21.46 -15.93 -6.91
CA ILE A 401 21.97 -15.81 -8.27
C ILE A 401 22.12 -14.33 -8.66
N GLU A 402 21.12 -13.50 -8.39
CA GLU A 402 21.18 -12.06 -8.66
C GLU A 402 22.36 -11.39 -7.93
N GLU A 403 22.59 -11.73 -6.66
CA GLU A 403 23.74 -11.22 -5.88
C GLU A 403 25.08 -11.65 -6.49
N THR A 404 25.16 -12.90 -6.96
CA THR A 404 26.37 -13.42 -7.62
C THR A 404 26.61 -12.75 -8.97
N LEU A 405 25.55 -12.56 -9.77
CA LEU A 405 25.62 -11.90 -11.07
C LEU A 405 25.97 -10.42 -10.96
N ASP A 406 25.47 -9.71 -9.95
CA ASP A 406 25.77 -8.29 -9.74
C ASP A 406 27.24 -8.06 -9.35
N ALA A 407 27.93 -9.08 -8.81
CA ALA A 407 29.35 -9.01 -8.49
C ALA A 407 30.25 -8.98 -9.73
N THR A 408 29.77 -9.46 -10.89
CA THR A 408 30.59 -9.70 -12.07
C THR A 408 30.23 -8.74 -13.22
N ALA A 409 31.18 -8.46 -14.11
CA ALA A 409 30.91 -7.56 -15.25
C ALA A 409 29.94 -8.20 -16.26
N GLY A 410 30.05 -9.51 -16.48
CA GLY A 410 29.15 -10.27 -17.34
C GLY A 410 27.74 -10.38 -16.76
N GLY A 411 27.61 -10.63 -15.46
CA GLY A 411 26.32 -10.72 -14.79
C GLY A 411 25.58 -9.39 -14.73
N ARG A 412 26.27 -8.27 -14.43
CA ARG A 412 25.69 -6.92 -14.52
C ARG A 412 25.20 -6.60 -15.93
N ARG A 413 25.93 -7.02 -16.97
CA ARG A 413 25.54 -6.85 -18.37
C ARG A 413 24.26 -7.64 -18.68
N LEU A 414 24.18 -8.91 -18.27
CA LEU A 414 23.00 -9.75 -18.46
C LEU A 414 21.78 -9.20 -17.70
N ASN A 415 21.95 -8.84 -16.42
CA ASN A 415 20.90 -8.24 -15.59
C ASN A 415 20.41 -6.92 -16.16
N GLY A 416 21.31 -6.10 -16.71
CA GLY A 416 20.96 -4.86 -17.40
C GLY A 416 20.05 -5.09 -18.61
N LEU A 417 20.35 -6.10 -19.43
CA LEU A 417 19.51 -6.47 -20.58
C LEU A 417 18.11 -6.94 -20.13
N VAL A 418 18.05 -7.83 -19.14
CA VAL A 418 16.77 -8.35 -18.59
C VAL A 418 15.95 -7.23 -17.98
N ARG A 419 16.55 -6.33 -17.19
CA ARG A 419 15.85 -5.19 -16.58
C ARG A 419 15.36 -4.17 -17.61
N THR A 420 16.12 -3.95 -18.67
CA THR A 420 15.78 -2.93 -19.68
C THR A 420 14.74 -3.44 -20.67
N HIS A 421 14.78 -4.72 -21.03
CA HIS A 421 13.98 -5.29 -22.11
C HIS A 421 13.02 -6.41 -21.70
N GLY A 422 13.07 -6.88 -20.45
CA GLY A 422 12.25 -8.00 -19.98
C GLY A 422 10.75 -7.75 -20.08
N ASP A 423 10.29 -6.55 -19.72
CA ASP A 423 8.88 -6.18 -19.81
C ASP A 423 8.39 -6.16 -21.27
N GLU A 424 9.20 -5.59 -22.18
CA GLU A 424 8.91 -5.59 -23.62
C GLU A 424 8.86 -7.02 -24.16
N LEU A 425 9.81 -7.89 -23.81
CA LEU A 425 9.83 -9.28 -24.23
C LEU A 425 8.59 -10.04 -23.75
N MET A 426 8.18 -9.85 -22.50
CA MET A 426 6.97 -10.47 -21.95
C MET A 426 5.70 -9.94 -22.61
N GLU A 427 5.63 -8.64 -22.88
CA GLU A 427 4.51 -8.02 -23.59
C GLU A 427 4.41 -8.53 -25.03
N LEU A 428 5.53 -8.63 -25.74
CA LEU A 428 5.59 -9.19 -27.09
C LEU A 428 5.12 -10.66 -27.08
N VAL A 429 5.63 -11.48 -26.17
CA VAL A 429 5.23 -12.89 -26.05
C VAL A 429 3.75 -13.06 -25.74
N HIS A 430 3.16 -12.24 -24.87
CA HIS A 430 1.76 -12.38 -24.46
C HIS A 430 0.75 -11.70 -25.39
N HIS A 431 1.14 -10.61 -26.05
CA HIS A 431 0.19 -9.73 -26.74
C HIS A 431 0.45 -9.55 -28.24
N ARG A 432 1.65 -9.89 -28.75
CA ARG A 432 1.89 -9.90 -30.21
C ARG A 432 1.68 -11.30 -30.76
N ARG A 433 0.56 -11.48 -31.46
CA ARG A 433 0.14 -12.76 -32.04
C ARG A 433 1.25 -13.52 -32.77
N ARG A 434 2.10 -12.84 -33.57
CA ARG A 434 3.19 -13.48 -34.31
C ARG A 434 4.27 -14.04 -33.37
N VAL A 435 4.64 -13.28 -32.34
CA VAL A 435 5.59 -13.69 -31.30
C VAL A 435 5.01 -14.82 -30.44
N LEU A 436 3.77 -14.68 -29.97
CA LEU A 436 3.06 -15.70 -29.19
C LEU A 436 2.99 -17.05 -29.93
N VAL A 437 2.62 -17.03 -31.22
CA VAL A 437 2.53 -18.24 -32.03
C VAL A 437 3.90 -18.89 -32.20
N GLU A 438 4.94 -18.12 -32.48
CA GLU A 438 6.30 -18.67 -32.62
C GLU A 438 6.85 -19.18 -31.29
N TRP A 439 6.53 -18.52 -30.17
CA TRP A 439 6.85 -18.96 -28.81
C TRP A 439 6.26 -20.34 -28.51
N HIS A 440 4.99 -20.57 -28.86
CA HIS A 440 4.37 -21.89 -28.70
C HIS A 440 4.91 -22.94 -29.68
N ARG A 441 5.15 -22.58 -30.95
CA ARG A 441 5.71 -23.49 -31.96
C ARG A 441 7.12 -23.95 -31.63
N SER A 442 7.88 -23.10 -30.97
CA SER A 442 9.25 -23.37 -30.58
C SER A 442 9.37 -24.00 -29.19
N ARG A 443 8.26 -24.46 -28.60
CA ARG A 443 8.19 -25.07 -27.25
C ARG A 443 8.66 -24.15 -26.12
N GLY A 444 8.50 -22.84 -26.29
CA GLY A 444 8.94 -21.81 -25.33
C GLY A 444 8.42 -22.00 -23.90
N PRO A 445 7.12 -22.28 -23.68
CA PRO A 445 6.63 -22.54 -22.32
C PRO A 445 7.31 -23.73 -21.64
N ALA A 446 7.63 -24.78 -22.40
CA ALA A 446 8.28 -25.98 -21.86
C ALA A 446 9.77 -25.71 -21.53
N PHE A 447 10.50 -25.01 -22.40
CA PHE A 447 11.86 -24.55 -22.09
C PHE A 447 11.89 -23.61 -20.87
N ALA A 448 10.91 -22.70 -20.74
CA ALA A 448 10.82 -21.80 -19.60
C ALA A 448 10.52 -22.56 -18.29
N ALA A 449 9.61 -23.54 -18.31
CA ALA A 449 9.34 -24.38 -17.15
C ALA A 449 10.58 -25.16 -16.71
N LEU A 450 11.32 -25.75 -17.65
CA LEU A 450 12.56 -26.47 -17.38
C LEU A 450 13.68 -25.56 -16.85
N LEU A 451 13.75 -24.32 -17.32
CA LEU A 451 14.66 -23.31 -16.76
C LEU A 451 14.28 -22.94 -15.33
N LEU A 452 12.99 -22.78 -15.03
CA LEU A 452 12.49 -22.54 -13.67
C LEU A 452 12.79 -23.72 -12.74
N GLU A 453 12.66 -24.95 -13.22
CA GLU A 453 13.04 -26.15 -12.47
C GLU A 453 14.54 -26.21 -12.20
N ALA A 454 15.38 -25.88 -13.20
CA ALA A 454 16.83 -25.81 -13.05
C ALA A 454 17.30 -24.63 -12.19
N LEU A 455 16.46 -23.61 -11.98
CA LEU A 455 16.72 -22.55 -11.00
C LEU A 455 16.52 -23.05 -9.56
N VAL A 456 15.77 -24.13 -9.34
CA VAL A 456 15.60 -24.75 -8.01
C VAL A 456 16.75 -25.69 -7.71
N ASP A 457 17.12 -26.48 -8.73
CA ASP A 457 18.24 -27.42 -8.69
C ASP A 457 19.31 -26.96 -9.68
N GLY A 458 20.25 -26.14 -9.18
CA GLY A 458 21.27 -25.46 -10.00
C GLY A 458 22.21 -26.38 -10.78
N GLU A 459 22.33 -27.64 -10.35
CA GLU A 459 23.12 -28.71 -11.00
C GLU A 459 22.31 -29.45 -12.09
N ARG A 460 21.00 -29.22 -12.16
CA ARG A 460 20.15 -29.83 -13.16
C ARG A 460 20.55 -29.36 -14.55
N ARG A 461 20.80 -30.33 -15.43
CA ARG A 461 21.12 -30.05 -16.83
C ARG A 461 19.91 -29.50 -17.57
N LEU A 462 20.09 -28.35 -18.19
CA LEU A 462 19.17 -27.78 -19.14
C LEU A 462 19.14 -28.69 -20.38
N PRO A 463 17.96 -29.18 -20.80
CA PRO A 463 17.87 -30.07 -21.94
C PRO A 463 18.27 -29.33 -23.23
N ALA A 464 19.07 -29.99 -24.06
CA ALA A 464 19.45 -29.48 -25.38
C ALA A 464 18.27 -29.48 -26.36
N THR A 465 17.29 -30.35 -26.13
CA THR A 465 16.08 -30.53 -26.96
C THR A 465 14.87 -30.73 -26.07
N VAL A 466 13.75 -30.10 -26.43
CA VAL A 466 12.44 -30.37 -25.83
C VAL A 466 11.53 -30.84 -26.94
N GLU A 467 11.03 -32.08 -26.80
CA GLU A 467 10.40 -32.82 -27.88
C GLU A 467 11.33 -32.91 -29.11
N ASP A 468 10.98 -32.22 -30.20
CA ASP A 468 11.70 -32.19 -31.47
C ASP A 468 12.41 -30.84 -31.74
N VAL A 469 12.33 -29.89 -30.81
CA VAL A 469 12.93 -28.55 -30.98
C VAL A 469 14.20 -28.43 -30.15
N SER A 470 15.33 -28.15 -30.81
CA SER A 470 16.58 -27.84 -30.11
C SER A 470 16.57 -26.43 -29.52
N ARG A 471 17.32 -26.22 -28.43
CA ARG A 471 17.49 -24.93 -27.78
C ARG A 471 18.03 -23.87 -28.76
N GLU A 472 18.96 -24.25 -29.62
CA GLU A 472 19.51 -23.37 -30.66
C GLU A 472 18.44 -22.98 -31.69
N ALA A 473 17.61 -23.92 -32.12
CA ALA A 473 16.51 -23.66 -33.05
C ALA A 473 15.44 -22.76 -32.42
N MET A 474 15.11 -22.98 -31.14
CA MET A 474 14.22 -22.13 -30.35
C MET A 474 14.74 -20.69 -30.29
N LEU A 475 16.00 -20.49 -29.90
CA LEU A 475 16.62 -19.17 -29.80
C LEU A 475 16.65 -18.46 -31.16
N ALA A 476 16.99 -19.16 -32.24
CA ALA A 476 17.03 -18.59 -33.58
C ALA A 476 15.64 -18.15 -34.07
N ARG A 477 14.60 -18.97 -33.85
CA ARG A 477 13.21 -18.64 -34.21
C ARG A 477 12.70 -17.44 -33.42
N MET A 478 12.94 -17.43 -32.12
CA MET A 478 12.56 -16.31 -31.26
C MET A 478 13.31 -15.02 -31.63
N ARG A 479 14.61 -15.11 -31.94
CA ARG A 479 15.36 -13.97 -32.44
C ARG A 479 14.73 -13.38 -33.70
N ASN A 480 14.41 -14.22 -34.69
CA ASN A 480 13.87 -13.76 -35.97
C ASN A 480 12.51 -13.07 -35.79
N VAL A 481 11.62 -13.59 -34.96
CA VAL A 481 10.32 -12.95 -34.74
C VAL A 481 10.44 -11.66 -33.92
N LEU A 482 11.36 -11.61 -32.97
CA LEU A 482 11.65 -10.40 -32.17
C LEU A 482 12.36 -9.31 -32.99
N ASP A 483 13.15 -9.67 -34.00
CA ASP A 483 13.78 -8.70 -34.91
C ASP A 483 12.77 -8.01 -35.84
N VAL A 484 11.58 -8.62 -36.01
CA VAL A 484 10.48 -8.04 -36.79
C VAL A 484 9.54 -7.22 -35.91
N GLU A 485 9.21 -7.72 -34.72
CA GLU A 485 8.15 -7.16 -33.86
C GLU A 485 8.69 -6.29 -32.72
N GLY A 486 9.98 -6.37 -32.42
CA GLY A 486 10.63 -5.64 -31.34
C GLY A 486 10.89 -4.17 -31.65
N SER A 487 10.96 -3.36 -30.61
CA SER A 487 11.36 -1.96 -30.69
C SER A 487 12.76 -1.81 -31.30
N SER A 488 13.07 -0.61 -31.81
CA SER A 488 14.44 -0.31 -32.27
C SER A 488 15.46 -0.52 -31.15
N ALA A 489 15.12 -0.17 -29.91
CA ALA A 489 15.98 -0.37 -28.75
C ALA A 489 16.25 -1.86 -28.46
N LEU A 490 15.21 -2.70 -28.46
CA LEU A 490 15.35 -4.14 -28.28
C LEU A 490 16.20 -4.77 -29.39
N ARG A 491 15.98 -4.37 -30.64
CA ARG A 491 16.73 -4.89 -31.80
C ARG A 491 18.21 -4.53 -31.74
N MET A 492 18.53 -3.28 -31.39
CA MET A 492 19.92 -2.86 -31.17
C MET A 492 20.56 -3.65 -30.02
N ALA A 493 19.88 -3.78 -28.89
CA ALA A 493 20.38 -4.53 -27.75
C ALA A 493 20.62 -6.01 -28.09
N MET A 494 19.73 -6.64 -28.84
CA MET A 494 19.90 -8.02 -29.31
C MET A 494 21.11 -8.15 -30.24
N ALA A 495 21.29 -7.23 -31.19
CA ALA A 495 22.43 -7.24 -32.11
C ALA A 495 23.78 -7.03 -31.39
N GLU A 496 23.84 -6.06 -30.47
CA GLU A 496 25.06 -5.73 -29.71
C GLU A 496 25.49 -6.83 -28.73
N ASN A 497 24.54 -7.65 -28.28
CA ASN A 497 24.77 -8.67 -27.26
C ASN A 497 24.68 -10.09 -27.80
N GLU A 498 24.42 -10.29 -29.09
CA GLU A 498 24.22 -11.61 -29.71
C GLU A 498 25.37 -12.56 -29.42
N ARG A 499 26.61 -12.14 -29.73
CA ARG A 499 27.78 -13.00 -29.55
C ARG A 499 27.99 -13.36 -28.08
N PHE A 500 27.74 -12.42 -27.18
CA PHE A 500 27.84 -12.64 -25.73
C PHE A 500 26.81 -13.67 -25.24
N LEU A 501 25.54 -13.52 -25.64
CA LEU A 501 24.46 -14.41 -25.22
C LEU A 501 24.59 -15.81 -25.82
N LEU A 502 24.95 -15.93 -27.11
CA LEU A 502 25.13 -17.23 -27.75
C LEU A 502 26.32 -18.00 -27.17
N ASP A 503 27.43 -17.33 -26.90
CA ASP A 503 28.62 -17.94 -26.30
C ASP A 503 28.35 -18.41 -24.87
N LEU A 504 27.64 -17.59 -24.08
CA LEU A 504 27.21 -17.94 -22.73
C LEU A 504 26.32 -19.20 -22.74
N LEU A 505 25.33 -19.25 -23.63
CA LEU A 505 24.38 -20.37 -23.71
C LEU A 505 25.04 -21.64 -24.26
N ALA A 506 26.02 -21.51 -25.15
CA ALA A 506 26.78 -22.65 -25.70
C ALA A 506 27.68 -23.32 -24.66
N ARG A 507 28.25 -22.55 -23.72
CA ARG A 507 29.15 -23.03 -22.67
C ARG A 507 28.44 -23.49 -21.40
N SER A 508 27.13 -23.26 -21.29
CA SER A 508 26.37 -23.51 -20.08
C SER A 508 25.33 -24.61 -20.29
N ARG A 509 25.51 -25.71 -19.56
CA ARG A 509 24.62 -26.87 -19.52
C ARG A 509 23.77 -26.88 -18.25
N THR A 510 24.14 -26.13 -17.23
CA THR A 510 23.36 -25.92 -15.99
C THR A 510 23.21 -24.42 -15.69
N VAL A 511 22.35 -24.07 -14.73
CA VAL A 511 22.22 -22.68 -14.26
C VAL A 511 23.49 -22.24 -13.51
N ASP A 512 24.10 -23.15 -12.74
CA ASP A 512 25.32 -22.84 -12.00
C ASP A 512 26.52 -22.64 -12.94
N GLU A 513 26.63 -23.42 -14.03
CA GLU A 513 27.61 -23.16 -15.10
C GLU A 513 27.35 -21.82 -15.80
N LEU A 514 26.09 -21.43 -16.00
CA LEU A 514 25.74 -20.13 -16.58
C LEU A 514 26.21 -18.99 -15.68
N VAL A 515 25.97 -19.09 -14.37
CA VAL A 515 26.43 -18.10 -13.39
C VAL A 515 27.96 -18.07 -13.31
N ALA A 516 28.61 -19.24 -13.29
CA ALA A 516 30.06 -19.35 -13.25
C ALA A 516 30.74 -18.79 -14.52
N ASN A 517 30.16 -19.00 -15.70
CA ASN A 517 30.66 -18.46 -16.98
C ASN A 517 30.44 -16.94 -17.11
N LEU A 518 29.66 -16.34 -16.22
CA LEU A 518 29.46 -14.89 -16.11
C LEU A 518 30.38 -14.23 -15.07
N ALA A 519 31.04 -15.03 -14.22
CA ALA A 519 32.05 -14.61 -13.26
C ALA A 519 33.43 -14.51 -13.90
#